data_AF-A0A2T4Z7Q8-F1
#
_entry.id   AF-A0A2T4Z7Q8-F1
#
_cell.length_a   1.000
_cell.length_b   1.000
_cell.length_c   1.000
_cell.angle_alpha   90.00
_cell.angle_beta   90.00
_cell.angle_gamma   90.00
#
_symmetry.space_group_name_H-M   'P 1'
#
loop_
_entity.id
_entity.type
_entity.pdbx_description
1 polymer ?
#
loop_
_entity_poly.entity_id
_entity_poly.type
_entity_poly.pdbx_seq_one_letter_code
_entity_poly.pdbx_strand_id
1 'polypeptide(L)'
;MVRLIGVATGLGYTTENRWLKLPMTAEFDRLAAATTCPIVLLGGAKPGKTGTLVEDVRRCMDAGSHVRGLMIGRGVLFPEDGEQPEAVAARLVEAVHGVAAKEVVQ
;
A
#
# COMPACT_ATOMS: atom_id res chain seq x y z
N MET A 1 -16.59 -3.92 1.97
CA MET A 1 -15.64 -2.93 1.43
C MET A 1 -15.85 -2.67 -0.06
N VAL A 2 -15.97 -3.70 -0.93
CA VAL A 2 -16.24 -3.55 -2.39
C VAL A 2 -17.30 -2.49 -2.73
N ARG A 3 -18.47 -2.53 -2.08
CA ARG A 3 -19.55 -1.54 -2.29
C ARG A 3 -19.10 -0.09 -2.05
N LEU A 4 -18.29 0.15 -1.01
CA LEU A 4 -17.77 1.48 -0.68
C LEU A 4 -16.78 1.97 -1.75
N ILE A 5 -15.97 1.07 -2.29
CA ILE A 5 -15.02 1.38 -3.37
C ILE A 5 -15.78 1.78 -4.64
N GLY A 6 -16.86 1.07 -4.98
CA GLY A 6 -17.72 1.45 -6.10
C GLY A 6 -18.33 2.85 -5.92
N VAL A 7 -18.85 3.15 -4.73
CA VAL A 7 -19.38 4.50 -4.40
C VAL A 7 -18.28 5.56 -4.47
N ALA A 8 -17.11 5.32 -3.88
CA ALA A 8 -15.98 6.25 -3.88
C ALA A 8 -15.44 6.50 -5.30
N THR A 9 -15.43 5.47 -6.15
CA THR A 9 -15.04 5.57 -7.56
C THR A 9 -15.96 6.54 -8.28
N GLY A 10 -17.28 6.37 -8.14
CA GLY A 10 -18.31 7.20 -8.81
C GLY A 10 -18.58 8.56 -8.17
N LEU A 11 -17.85 8.97 -7.13
CA LEU A 11 -18.13 10.24 -6.44
C LEU A 11 -17.65 11.44 -7.28
N GLY A 12 -18.57 12.28 -7.73
CA GLY A 12 -18.28 13.48 -8.54
C GLY A 12 -18.66 13.32 -10.01
N TYR A 13 -18.37 14.34 -10.82
CA TYR A 13 -18.78 14.38 -12.24
C TYR A 13 -17.93 13.49 -13.15
N THR A 14 -16.65 13.28 -12.81
CA THR A 14 -15.69 12.44 -13.53
C THR A 14 -14.78 11.72 -12.54
N THR A 15 -14.15 10.62 -12.98
CA THR A 15 -13.09 9.89 -12.24
C THR A 15 -11.69 10.21 -12.74
N GLU A 16 -11.56 11.10 -13.72
CA GLU A 16 -10.27 11.57 -14.19
C GLU A 16 -9.47 12.17 -13.03
N ASN A 17 -8.17 11.84 -12.94
CA ASN A 17 -7.26 12.26 -11.87
C ASN A 17 -7.65 11.79 -10.45
N ARG A 18 -8.58 10.84 -10.30
CA ARG A 18 -8.93 10.26 -8.99
C ARG A 18 -8.01 9.10 -8.63
N TRP A 19 -7.51 9.14 -7.41
CA TRP A 19 -6.75 8.05 -6.79
C TRP A 19 -7.49 7.54 -5.56
N LEU A 20 -7.46 6.24 -5.32
CA LEU A 20 -8.05 5.64 -4.12
C LEU A 20 -6.95 5.12 -3.19
N LYS A 21 -7.10 5.44 -1.90
CA LYS A 21 -6.23 4.94 -0.84
C LYS A 21 -6.95 3.81 -0.11
N LEU A 22 -6.55 2.56 -0.36
CA LEU A 22 -7.29 1.37 0.07
C LEU A 22 -6.51 0.56 1.11
N PRO A 23 -7.17 0.04 2.17
CA PRO A 23 -6.53 -0.79 3.18
C PRO A 23 -6.09 -2.13 2.59
N MET A 24 -4.89 -2.59 2.94
CA MET A 24 -4.45 -3.96 2.67
C MET A 24 -5.30 -4.92 3.50
N THR A 25 -6.09 -5.76 2.82
CA THR A 25 -6.96 -6.77 3.45
C THR A 25 -6.66 -8.15 2.86
N ALA A 26 -7.18 -9.21 3.46
CA ALA A 26 -7.00 -10.56 2.93
C ALA A 26 -7.59 -10.71 1.51
N GLU A 27 -8.79 -10.17 1.26
CA GLU A 27 -9.46 -10.21 -0.05
C GLU A 27 -9.11 -8.99 -0.94
N PHE A 28 -7.87 -8.51 -0.89
CA PHE A 28 -7.50 -7.26 -1.58
C PHE A 28 -7.71 -7.35 -3.10
N ASP A 29 -7.51 -8.51 -3.73
CA ASP A 29 -7.74 -8.71 -5.17
C ASP A 29 -9.17 -8.35 -5.58
N ARG A 30 -10.14 -8.73 -4.75
CA ARG A 30 -11.55 -8.41 -4.96
C ARG A 30 -11.83 -6.92 -4.78
N LEU A 31 -11.07 -6.24 -3.93
CA LEU A 31 -11.17 -4.79 -3.74
C LEU A 31 -10.56 -4.03 -4.91
N ALA A 32 -9.38 -4.46 -5.38
CA ALA A 32 -8.69 -3.89 -6.53
C ALA A 32 -9.53 -4.03 -7.81
N ALA A 33 -10.20 -5.16 -8.00
CA ALA A 33 -11.10 -5.40 -9.14
C ALA A 33 -12.38 -4.53 -9.13
N ALA A 34 -12.70 -3.85 -8.02
CA ALA A 34 -13.91 -3.03 -7.90
C ALA A 34 -13.78 -1.63 -8.53
N THR A 35 -12.60 -1.26 -9.03
CA THR A 35 -12.31 0.05 -9.61
C THR A 35 -11.21 -0.06 -10.66
N THR A 36 -11.20 0.87 -11.62
CA THR A 36 -10.09 1.06 -12.56
C THR A 36 -9.23 2.28 -12.20
N CYS A 37 -9.60 3.03 -11.15
CA CYS A 37 -8.81 4.16 -10.68
C CYS A 37 -7.47 3.67 -10.11
N PRO A 38 -6.38 4.45 -10.25
CA PRO A 38 -5.12 4.17 -9.56
C PRO A 38 -5.29 4.03 -8.04
N ILE A 39 -4.64 3.01 -7.48
CA ILE A 39 -4.69 2.68 -6.05
C ILE A 39 -3.33 2.93 -5.42
N VAL A 40 -3.32 3.53 -4.23
CA VAL A 40 -2.19 3.46 -3.29
C VAL A 40 -2.63 2.68 -2.05
N LEU A 41 -1.75 1.80 -1.59
CA LEU A 41 -1.98 0.96 -0.43
C LEU A 41 -1.94 1.81 0.85
N LEU A 42 -2.94 1.64 1.70
CA LEU A 42 -2.98 2.17 3.05
C LEU A 42 -2.38 1.13 3.99
N GLY A 43 -1.42 1.57 4.80
CA GLY A 43 -0.89 0.77 5.90
C GLY A 43 -1.95 0.43 6.96
N GLY A 44 -1.67 -0.61 7.76
CA GLY A 44 -2.57 -1.08 8.80
C GLY A 44 -2.86 -0.06 9.92
N ALA A 45 -3.93 -0.34 10.67
CA ALA A 45 -4.35 0.49 11.80
C ALA A 45 -3.40 0.43 13.00
N LYS A 46 -2.54 -0.60 13.09
CA LYS A 46 -1.48 -0.73 14.09
C LYS A 46 -0.18 -0.99 13.35
N PRO A 47 0.96 -0.49 13.86
CA PRO A 47 2.25 -1.00 13.44
C PRO A 47 2.28 -2.52 13.66
N GLY A 48 3.00 -3.22 12.81
CA GLY A 48 3.23 -4.66 12.95
C GLY A 48 4.71 -4.93 12.77
N LYS A 49 5.06 -6.21 12.64
CA LYS A 49 6.41 -6.61 12.24
C LYS A 49 6.69 -6.19 10.81
N THR A 50 7.90 -5.73 10.57
CA THR A 50 8.35 -5.22 9.27
C THR A 50 8.26 -6.28 8.18
N GLY A 51 8.66 -7.53 8.49
CA GLY A 51 8.57 -8.65 7.55
C GLY A 51 7.15 -8.91 7.04
N THR A 52 6.18 -9.00 7.96
CA THR A 52 4.76 -9.20 7.60
C THR A 52 4.21 -8.04 6.78
N LEU A 53 4.58 -6.80 7.12
CA LEU A 53 4.19 -5.63 6.35
C LEU A 53 4.71 -5.69 4.90
N VAL A 54 5.97 -6.09 4.72
CA VAL A 54 6.58 -6.24 3.39
C VAL A 54 5.88 -7.34 2.57
N GLU A 55 5.55 -8.47 3.19
CA GLU A 55 4.81 -9.56 2.54
C GLU A 55 3.40 -9.12 2.10
N ASP A 56 2.67 -8.41 2.97
CA ASP A 56 1.36 -7.86 2.65
C ASP A 56 1.42 -6.85 1.50
N VAL A 57 2.44 -6.00 1.49
CA VAL A 57 2.64 -5.03 0.42
C VAL A 57 2.88 -5.74 -0.91
N ARG A 58 3.78 -6.73 -0.97
CA ARG A 58 4.05 -7.50 -2.20
C ARG A 58 2.77 -8.15 -2.73
N ARG A 59 2.05 -8.88 -1.87
CA ARG A 59 0.78 -9.51 -2.23
C ARG A 59 -0.23 -8.51 -2.79
N CYS A 60 -0.38 -7.35 -2.17
CA CYS A 60 -1.32 -6.33 -2.63
C CYS A 60 -0.87 -5.61 -3.90
N MET A 61 0.43 -5.44 -4.13
CA MET A 61 0.97 -4.90 -5.40
C MET A 61 0.68 -5.84 -6.57
N ASP A 62 0.70 -7.15 -6.35
CA ASP A 62 0.41 -8.17 -7.37
C ASP A 62 -1.08 -8.25 -7.76
N ALA A 63 -1.98 -7.61 -7.00
CA ALA A 63 -3.42 -7.65 -7.22
C ALA A 63 -3.88 -6.96 -8.52
N GLY A 64 -3.06 -6.09 -9.12
CA GLY A 64 -3.36 -5.45 -10.39
C GLY A 64 -2.42 -4.31 -10.76
N SER A 65 -2.25 -4.05 -12.06
CA SER A 65 -1.31 -3.05 -12.58
C SER A 65 -1.65 -1.60 -12.19
N HIS A 66 -2.90 -1.34 -11.79
CA HIS A 66 -3.38 -0.06 -11.28
C HIS A 66 -3.11 0.12 -9.78
N VAL A 67 -2.55 -0.87 -9.08
CA VAL A 67 -1.97 -0.69 -7.74
C VAL A 67 -0.56 -0.11 -7.92
N ARG A 68 -0.40 1.17 -7.58
CA ARG A 68 0.77 1.98 -7.98
C ARG A 68 1.79 2.20 -6.89
N GLY A 69 1.52 1.75 -5.66
CA GLY A 69 2.47 1.88 -4.56
C GLY A 69 1.80 2.01 -3.21
N LEU A 70 2.51 2.62 -2.27
CA LEU A 70 2.19 2.62 -0.84
C LEU A 70 2.17 4.04 -0.29
N MET A 71 1.20 4.34 0.58
CA MET A 71 1.18 5.55 1.40
C MET A 71 0.96 5.18 2.87
N ILE A 72 2.07 4.90 3.55
CA ILE A 72 2.12 4.40 4.92
C ILE A 72 2.83 5.40 5.84
N GLY A 73 2.50 5.37 7.13
CA GLY A 73 3.15 6.20 8.16
C GLY A 73 3.57 5.36 9.36
N ARG A 74 2.61 5.02 10.24
CA ARG A 74 2.90 4.36 11.52
C ARG A 74 3.68 3.05 11.43
N GLY A 75 3.41 2.21 10.43
CA GLY A 75 4.16 0.96 10.24
C GLY A 75 5.64 1.15 9.88
N VAL A 76 6.01 2.34 9.39
CA VAL A 76 7.41 2.73 9.12
C VAL A 76 8.01 3.43 10.32
N LEU A 77 7.28 4.37 10.92
CA LEU A 77 7.79 5.21 12.00
C LEU A 77 7.91 4.49 13.35
N PHE A 78 7.07 3.48 13.58
CA PHE A 78 6.94 2.82 14.89
C PHE A 78 6.81 1.29 14.77
N PRO A 79 7.73 0.59 14.09
CA PRO A 79 7.60 -0.85 13.89
C PRO A 79 7.68 -1.62 15.22
N GLU A 80 6.93 -2.72 15.33
CA GLU A 80 6.83 -3.49 16.59
C GLU A 80 8.11 -4.27 16.91
N ASP A 81 8.91 -4.59 15.89
CA ASP A 81 10.16 -5.32 16.01
C ASP A 81 11.38 -4.41 16.25
N GLY A 82 11.16 -3.09 16.36
CA GLY A 82 12.21 -2.12 16.66
C GLY A 82 13.18 -1.87 15.51
N GLU A 83 12.85 -2.30 14.27
CA GLU A 83 13.62 -1.92 13.09
C GLU A 83 13.68 -0.39 12.95
N GLN A 84 14.80 0.14 12.47
CA GLN A 84 14.93 1.59 12.25
C GLN A 84 14.02 2.02 11.08
N PRO A 85 13.32 3.16 11.15
CA PRO A 85 12.40 3.61 10.10
C PRO A 85 13.01 3.62 8.70
N GLU A 86 14.30 3.93 8.58
CA GLU A 86 15.05 3.94 7.33
C GLU A 86 15.21 2.54 6.73
N ALA A 87 15.48 1.54 7.58
CA ALA A 87 15.57 0.14 7.16
C ALA A 87 14.20 -0.39 6.71
N VAL A 88 13.13 -0.05 7.44
CA VAL A 88 11.76 -0.37 7.04
C VAL A 88 11.42 0.27 5.70
N ALA A 89 11.71 1.57 5.53
CA ALA A 89 11.47 2.29 4.30
C ALA A 89 12.23 1.66 3.12
N ALA A 90 13.50 1.30 3.30
CA ALA A 90 14.31 0.66 2.26
C ALA A 90 13.69 -0.67 1.77
N ARG A 91 13.22 -1.51 2.68
CA ARG A 91 12.56 -2.79 2.34
C ARG A 91 11.23 -2.59 1.63
N LEU A 92 10.48 -1.54 1.99
CA LEU A 92 9.22 -1.21 1.31
C LEU A 92 9.45 -0.61 -0.08
N VAL A 93 10.50 0.19 -0.27
CA VAL A 93 10.93 0.68 -1.58
C VAL A 93 11.23 -0.50 -2.51
N GLU A 94 11.99 -1.48 -2.02
CA GLU A 94 12.28 -2.70 -2.78
C GLU A 94 10.99 -3.48 -3.10
N ALA A 95 10.09 -3.64 -2.13
CA ALA A 95 8.83 -4.34 -2.33
C ALA A 95 7.91 -3.69 -3.38
N VAL A 96 7.92 -2.35 -3.47
CA VAL A 96 7.06 -1.60 -4.41
C VAL A 96 7.70 -1.44 -5.78
N HIS A 97 9.02 -1.24 -5.85
CA HIS A 97 9.71 -0.87 -7.08
C HIS A 97 10.60 -1.97 -7.67
N GLY A 98 10.81 -3.08 -6.96
CA GLY A 98 11.69 -4.18 -7.40
C GLY A 98 13.17 -3.80 -7.49
N VAL A 99 13.54 -2.61 -7.02
CA VAL A 99 14.92 -2.12 -6.98
C VAL A 99 15.34 -1.90 -5.53
N ALA A 100 16.54 -2.35 -5.20
CA ALA A 100 17.11 -2.09 -3.88
C ALA A 100 17.15 -0.58 -3.64
N ALA A 101 16.76 -0.17 -2.43
CA ALA A 101 16.94 1.21 -2.02
C ALA A 101 18.42 1.57 -2.10
N LYS A 102 18.73 2.75 -2.65
CA LYS A 102 20.10 3.28 -2.60
C LYS A 102 20.49 3.41 -1.13
N GLU A 103 21.78 3.16 -0.83
CA GLU A 103 22.32 3.24 0.54
C GLU A 103 21.75 4.45 1.27
N VAL A 104 21.10 4.18 2.41
CA VAL A 104 20.65 5.22 3.32
C VAL A 104 21.93 5.84 3.89
N VAL A 105 22.29 7.02 3.41
CA VAL A 105 23.40 7.79 3.98
C VAL A 105 23.00 8.13 5.42
N GLN A 106 23.78 7.59 6.37
CA GLN A 106 23.64 7.85 7.80
C GLN A 106 24.03 9.30 8.15
#